data_AF-A0AAW5N2C9-F1
#
_entry.id   AF-A0AAW5N2C9-F1
#
_cell.length_a   1.000
_cell.length_b   1.000
_cell.length_c   1.000
_cell.angle_alpha   90.00
_cell.angle_beta   90.00
_cell.angle_gamma   90.00
#
_symmetry.space_group_name_H-M   'P 1'
#
loop_
_entity.id
_entity.type
_entity.pdbx_description
1 polymer ?
#
loop_
_entity_poly.entity_id
_entity_poly.type
_entity_poly.pdbx_seq_one_letter_code
_entity_poly.pdbx_strand_id
1 'polypeptide(L)'
;MKDFLKKLHEDYNGKYSELIEQMDREKTACRWGYGVMPAFSVDPYASELLGYKPGRMLKKISTPGINKQCYYMDEQGRIIERITYASHRKKDNEWVVYRDFYIYHENDILCLLYGSTSENSKYTRLNKIIFMNIEGEFVKNKYTFMYDGEYSEMDYIYKNDKIIKIYQRVWSAFYFERNYLIESNDPLVINEYVEKGENIRIYPT
;
A
#
# COMPACT_ATOMS: atom_id res chain seq x y z
N MET A 1 -2.60 1.95 -19.76
CA MET A 1 -2.04 1.88 -18.38
C MET A 1 -1.80 0.44 -17.93
N LYS A 2 -2.77 -0.49 -18.05
CA LYS A 2 -2.56 -1.92 -17.74
C LYS A 2 -1.26 -2.53 -18.32
N ASP A 3 -1.04 -2.40 -19.64
CA ASP A 3 0.15 -2.97 -20.28
C ASP A 3 1.46 -2.34 -19.80
N PHE A 4 1.43 -1.05 -19.45
CA PHE A 4 2.56 -0.36 -18.85
C PHE A 4 2.91 -0.96 -17.48
N LEU A 5 1.92 -1.16 -16.60
CA LEU A 5 2.15 -1.79 -15.31
C LEU A 5 2.58 -3.25 -15.43
N LYS A 6 2.04 -3.98 -16.40
CA LYS A 6 2.47 -5.35 -16.69
C LYS A 6 3.95 -5.39 -17.06
N LYS A 7 4.40 -4.49 -17.93
CA LYS A 7 5.82 -4.36 -18.29
C LYS A 7 6.68 -4.03 -17.07
N LEU A 8 6.27 -3.06 -16.24
CA LEU A 8 6.97 -2.76 -14.99
C LEU A 8 7.02 -3.98 -14.06
N HIS A 9 5.95 -4.77 -14.00
CA HIS A 9 5.92 -5.98 -13.17
C HIS A 9 6.99 -6.97 -13.63
N GLU A 10 7.07 -7.23 -14.94
CA GLU A 10 8.11 -8.06 -15.54
C GLU A 10 9.52 -7.52 -15.26
N ASP A 11 9.73 -6.20 -15.42
CA ASP A 11 11.02 -5.53 -15.21
C ASP A 11 11.50 -5.59 -13.75
N TYR A 12 10.57 -5.54 -12.78
CA TYR A 12 10.90 -5.55 -11.36
C TYR A 12 10.81 -6.93 -10.69
N ASN A 13 10.16 -7.94 -11.27
CA ASN A 13 9.96 -9.24 -10.61
C ASN A 13 11.26 -9.93 -10.17
N GLY A 14 12.38 -9.68 -10.85
CA GLY A 14 13.71 -10.21 -10.50
C GLY A 14 14.58 -9.30 -9.64
N LYS A 15 14.13 -8.07 -9.30
CA LYS A 15 14.97 -7.02 -8.72
C LYS A 15 14.95 -6.94 -7.20
N TYR A 16 14.43 -7.97 -6.52
CA TYR A 16 14.26 -7.94 -5.07
C TYR A 16 15.57 -7.67 -4.30
N SER A 17 16.67 -8.37 -4.64
CA SER A 17 17.96 -8.13 -3.98
C SER A 17 18.52 -6.74 -4.26
N GLU A 18 18.42 -6.28 -5.51
CA GLU A 18 18.89 -4.95 -5.94
C GLU A 18 18.16 -3.84 -5.19
N LEU A 19 16.84 -3.96 -5.02
CA LEU A 19 16.03 -3.02 -4.26
C LEU A 19 16.41 -2.98 -2.79
N ILE A 20 16.64 -4.14 -2.15
CA ILE A 20 17.12 -4.17 -0.75
C ILE A 20 18.44 -3.40 -0.63
N GLU A 21 19.40 -3.68 -1.52
CA GLU A 21 20.70 -3.01 -1.50
C GLU A 21 20.58 -1.51 -1.75
N GLN A 22 19.66 -1.10 -2.63
CA GLN A 22 19.36 0.31 -2.87
C GLN A 22 18.80 0.97 -1.60
N MET A 23 17.76 0.40 -1.00
CA MET A 23 17.14 0.95 0.20
C MET A 23 18.12 0.99 1.38
N ASP A 24 19.00 -0.01 1.50
CA ASP A 24 20.04 -0.04 2.53
C ASP A 24 21.03 1.14 2.41
N ARG A 25 21.26 1.65 1.19
CA ARG A 25 22.08 2.85 0.95
C ARG A 25 21.33 4.15 1.21
N GLU A 26 20.02 4.18 0.92
CA GLU A 26 19.20 5.40 0.98
C GLU A 26 18.55 5.63 2.36
N LYS A 27 18.39 4.58 3.17
CA LYS A 27 17.70 4.68 4.46
C LYS A 27 18.51 5.45 5.49
N THR A 28 17.83 6.33 6.21
CA THR A 28 18.42 7.16 7.27
C THR A 28 17.82 6.89 8.65
N ALA A 29 16.58 6.40 8.70
CA ALA A 29 15.86 6.13 9.94
C ALA A 29 14.86 4.98 9.79
N CYS A 30 14.52 4.31 10.89
CA CYS A 30 13.37 3.38 10.97
C CYS A 30 12.36 3.87 12.02
N ARG A 31 11.07 3.76 11.69
CA ARG A 31 9.95 3.84 12.64
C ARG A 31 9.21 2.52 12.68
N TRP A 32 8.64 2.20 13.83
CA TRP A 32 7.89 0.97 14.01
C TRP A 32 6.40 1.25 14.03
N GLY A 33 5.62 0.33 13.47
CA GLY A 33 4.16 0.30 13.59
C GLY A 33 3.67 -1.04 14.13
N TYR A 34 2.41 -1.03 14.53
CA TYR A 34 1.68 -2.22 14.94
C TYR A 34 0.23 -2.15 14.50
N GLY A 35 -0.27 -3.26 13.96
CA GLY A 35 -1.65 -3.40 13.54
C GLY A 35 -1.80 -4.49 12.49
N VAL A 36 -3.00 -5.06 12.39
CA VAL A 36 -3.34 -5.98 11.28
C VAL A 36 -3.25 -5.23 9.96
N MET A 37 -3.79 -4.01 9.92
CA MET A 37 -3.54 -3.08 8.84
C MET A 37 -2.27 -2.26 9.09
N PRO A 38 -1.56 -1.84 8.03
CA PRO A 38 -0.40 -0.96 8.16
C PRO A 38 -0.72 0.34 8.91
N ALA A 39 0.23 0.82 9.71
CA ALA A 39 0.17 2.12 10.36
C ALA A 39 0.37 3.31 9.41
N PHE A 40 0.89 3.04 8.21
CA PHE A 40 1.08 4.01 7.15
C PHE A 40 0.75 3.37 5.80
N SER A 41 0.12 4.18 4.95
CA SER A 41 -0.16 3.89 3.56
C SER A 41 0.00 5.19 2.76
N VAL A 42 0.68 5.10 1.63
CA VAL A 42 0.68 6.15 0.60
C VAL A 42 -0.65 6.24 -0.14
N ASP A 43 -1.42 5.15 -0.12
CA ASP A 43 -2.75 5.04 -0.73
C ASP A 43 -3.81 5.58 0.24
N PRO A 44 -4.56 6.64 -0.13
CA PRO A 44 -5.58 7.24 0.73
C PRO A 44 -6.65 6.23 1.12
N TYR A 45 -6.99 6.19 2.42
CA TYR A 45 -8.02 5.33 3.00
C TYR A 45 -7.86 3.82 2.72
N ALA A 46 -6.63 3.34 2.50
CA ALA A 46 -6.37 1.96 2.13
C ALA A 46 -6.91 0.92 3.14
N SER A 47 -6.98 1.27 4.43
CA SER A 47 -7.52 0.37 5.47
C SER A 47 -9.03 0.53 5.61
N GLU A 48 -9.48 1.77 5.55
CA GLU A 48 -10.86 2.19 5.80
C GLU A 48 -11.80 1.75 4.67
N LEU A 49 -11.32 1.73 3.43
CA LEU A 49 -12.06 1.17 2.29
C LEU A 49 -12.26 -0.36 2.40
N LEU A 50 -11.48 -1.04 3.24
CA LEU A 50 -11.68 -2.45 3.59
C LEU A 50 -12.53 -2.62 4.87
N GLY A 51 -13.01 -1.52 5.46
CA GLY A 51 -13.77 -1.51 6.71
C GLY A 51 -12.93 -1.65 7.98
N TYR A 52 -11.61 -1.46 7.90
CA TYR A 52 -10.69 -1.60 9.03
C TYR A 52 -10.07 -0.27 9.45
N LYS A 53 -9.73 -0.17 10.73
CA LYS A 53 -8.90 0.94 11.23
C LYS A 53 -7.44 0.71 10.82
N PRO A 54 -6.70 1.76 10.44
CA PRO A 54 -5.27 1.66 10.20
C PRO A 54 -4.53 1.26 11.49
N GLY A 55 -3.33 0.70 11.30
CA GLY A 55 -2.40 0.45 12.41
C GLY A 55 -1.94 1.75 13.09
N ARG A 56 -1.09 1.63 14.10
CA ARG A 56 -0.54 2.78 14.82
C ARG A 56 0.98 2.77 14.77
N MET A 57 1.56 3.95 14.54
CA MET A 57 2.98 4.16 14.75
C MET A 57 3.30 4.06 16.23
N LEU A 58 4.37 3.33 16.55
CA LEU A 58 4.89 3.16 17.90
C LEU A 58 5.77 4.35 18.27
N LYS A 59 5.65 4.79 19.53
CA LYS A 59 6.47 5.89 20.07
C LYS A 59 7.93 5.49 20.32
N LYS A 60 8.21 4.20 20.41
CA LYS A 60 9.53 3.64 20.72
C LYS A 60 9.89 2.58 19.67
N ILE A 61 11.19 2.35 19.54
CA ILE A 61 11.72 1.24 18.75
C ILE A 61 11.13 -0.07 19.28
N SER A 62 10.89 -1.01 18.37
CA SER A 62 10.37 -2.32 18.67
C SER A 62 11.30 -3.39 18.12
N THR A 63 11.06 -4.63 18.51
CA THR A 63 11.64 -5.82 17.87
C THR A 63 10.62 -6.45 16.92
N PRO A 64 11.05 -7.29 15.97
CA PRO A 64 10.17 -8.12 15.16
C PRO A 64 9.06 -8.81 15.97
N GLY A 65 7.88 -8.93 15.38
CA GLY A 65 6.69 -9.48 16.05
C GLY A 65 5.52 -9.60 15.10
N ILE A 66 4.60 -10.53 15.36
CA ILE A 66 3.38 -10.68 14.55
C ILE A 66 2.66 -9.33 14.46
N ASN A 67 2.27 -8.94 13.24
CA ASN A 67 1.58 -7.67 12.93
C ASN A 67 2.38 -6.41 13.30
N LYS A 68 3.71 -6.53 13.46
CA LYS A 68 4.60 -5.37 13.52
C LYS A 68 5.14 -5.04 12.15
N GLN A 69 5.39 -3.75 11.94
CA GLN A 69 6.02 -3.24 10.74
C GLN A 69 7.22 -2.36 11.11
N CYS A 70 8.32 -2.44 10.36
CA CYS A 70 9.35 -1.38 10.35
C CYS A 70 9.25 -0.64 9.02
N TYR A 71 9.27 0.68 9.13
CA TYR A 71 9.20 1.63 8.02
C TYR A 71 10.54 2.35 7.95
N TYR A 72 11.31 2.10 6.90
CA TYR A 72 12.55 2.82 6.63
C TYR A 72 12.26 4.06 5.82
N MET A 73 12.92 5.16 6.19
CA MET A 73 12.75 6.47 5.57
C MET A 73 14.06 6.95 4.94
N ASP A 74 13.95 7.77 3.89
CA ASP A 74 15.07 8.50 3.28
C ASP A 74 15.43 9.79 4.05
N GLU A 75 16.39 10.56 3.53
CA GLU A 75 16.81 11.86 4.08
C GLU A 75 15.68 12.91 4.14
N GLN A 76 14.65 12.76 3.31
CA GLN A 76 13.49 13.66 3.23
C GLN A 76 12.36 13.21 4.16
N GLY A 77 12.57 12.11 4.91
CA GLY A 77 11.58 11.54 5.81
C GLY A 77 10.46 10.77 5.11
N ARG A 78 10.61 10.46 3.82
CA ARG A 78 9.65 9.67 3.06
C ARG A 78 9.90 8.20 3.30
N ILE A 79 8.84 7.40 3.47
CA ILE A 79 8.96 5.95 3.66
C ILE A 79 9.32 5.32 2.31
N ILE A 80 10.49 4.68 2.23
CA ILE A 80 11.02 4.04 1.02
C ILE A 80 10.95 2.50 1.08
N GLU A 81 10.88 1.93 2.28
CA GLU A 81 10.70 0.49 2.49
C GLU A 81 9.79 0.25 3.70
N ARG A 82 8.93 -0.77 3.58
CA ARG A 82 8.17 -1.33 4.68
C ARG A 82 8.44 -2.84 4.78
N ILE A 83 8.81 -3.29 5.98
CA ILE A 83 8.90 -4.72 6.32
C ILE A 83 7.75 -5.06 7.25
N THR A 84 6.88 -5.98 6.85
CA THR A 84 5.80 -6.52 7.70
C THR A 84 6.16 -7.91 8.19
N TYR A 85 6.20 -8.09 9.51
CA TYR A 85 6.52 -9.35 10.18
C TYR A 85 5.27 -10.21 10.36
N ALA A 86 5.18 -11.30 9.58
CA ALA A 86 3.97 -12.12 9.52
C ALA A 86 3.98 -13.26 10.54
N SER A 87 5.06 -14.04 10.57
CA SER A 87 5.19 -15.20 11.48
C SER A 87 6.66 -15.56 11.73
N HIS A 88 6.93 -16.25 12.84
CA HIS A 88 8.28 -16.69 13.19
C HIS A 88 8.42 -18.21 13.02
N ARG A 89 9.38 -18.64 12.20
CA ARG A 89 9.73 -20.05 12.02
C ARG A 89 10.72 -20.47 13.09
N LYS A 90 10.22 -21.13 14.14
CA LYS A 90 11.04 -21.57 15.28
C LYS A 90 12.21 -22.48 14.90
N LYS A 91 12.04 -23.33 13.88
CA LYS A 91 13.05 -24.30 13.44
C LYS A 91 14.33 -23.61 12.95
N ASP A 92 14.17 -22.53 12.19
CA ASP A 92 15.26 -21.82 11.53
C ASP A 92 15.59 -20.50 12.25
N ASN A 93 14.86 -20.20 13.33
CA ASN A 93 14.92 -18.96 14.10
C ASN A 93 14.86 -17.69 13.21
N GLU A 94 13.92 -17.69 12.28
CA GLU A 94 13.80 -16.65 11.27
C GLU A 94 12.35 -16.17 11.10
N TRP A 95 12.19 -14.88 10.80
CA TRP A 95 10.89 -14.30 10.47
C TRP A 95 10.53 -14.52 9.01
N VAL A 96 9.26 -14.82 8.77
CA VAL A 96 8.63 -14.65 7.45
C VAL A 96 8.14 -13.21 7.37
N VAL A 97 8.59 -12.49 6.35
CA VAL A 97 8.30 -11.08 6.14
C VAL A 97 7.68 -10.83 4.77
N TYR A 98 6.90 -9.76 4.67
CA TYR A 98 6.59 -9.11 3.40
C TYR A 98 7.41 -7.82 3.31
N ARG A 99 7.95 -7.52 2.13
CA ARG A 99 8.67 -6.26 1.89
C ARG A 99 8.00 -5.49 0.76
N ASP A 100 7.75 -4.23 1.03
CA ASP A 100 7.20 -3.29 0.08
C ASP A 100 8.18 -2.14 -0.10
N PHE A 101 8.40 -1.75 -1.36
CA PHE A 101 9.30 -0.66 -1.74
C PHE A 101 8.50 0.48 -2.34
N TYR A 102 8.91 1.72 -2.05
CA TYR A 102 8.27 2.94 -2.52
C TYR A 102 9.31 3.81 -3.23
N ILE A 103 9.16 3.95 -4.55
CA ILE A 103 10.05 4.73 -5.40
C ILE A 103 9.32 6.02 -5.75
N TYR A 104 9.89 7.15 -5.36
CA TYR A 104 9.31 8.48 -5.55
C TYR A 104 9.93 9.15 -6.78
N HIS A 105 9.06 9.64 -7.65
CA HIS A 105 9.39 10.53 -8.76
C HIS A 105 8.73 11.90 -8.52
N GLU A 106 8.98 12.88 -9.39
CA GLU A 106 8.49 14.25 -9.19
C GLU A 106 6.96 14.32 -9.05
N ASN A 107 6.22 13.54 -9.85
CA ASN A 107 4.76 13.59 -9.89
C ASN A 107 4.11 12.20 -9.73
N ASP A 108 4.86 11.20 -9.26
CA ASP A 108 4.33 9.86 -9.09
C ASP A 108 5.07 9.04 -8.04
N ILE A 109 4.40 7.98 -7.57
CA ILE A 109 4.99 6.96 -6.70
C ILE A 109 4.74 5.59 -7.31
N LEU A 110 5.82 4.84 -7.50
CA LEU A 110 5.79 3.43 -7.83
C LEU A 110 5.97 2.60 -6.55
N CYS A 111 4.96 1.80 -6.20
CA CYS A 111 5.03 0.87 -5.08
C CYS A 111 5.17 -0.56 -5.59
N LEU A 112 6.14 -1.29 -5.05
CA LEU A 112 6.44 -2.67 -5.40
C LEU A 112 6.20 -3.55 -4.17
N LEU A 113 5.14 -4.36 -4.19
CA LEU A 113 4.74 -5.19 -3.06
C LEU A 113 5.10 -6.65 -3.36
N TYR A 114 6.13 -7.15 -2.69
CA TYR A 114 6.63 -8.51 -2.92
C TYR A 114 5.91 -9.55 -2.05
N GLY A 115 5.90 -10.79 -2.53
CA GLY A 115 5.41 -11.94 -1.78
C GLY A 115 6.25 -12.23 -0.54
N SER A 116 5.68 -13.01 0.38
CA SER A 116 6.36 -13.34 1.62
C SER A 116 7.59 -14.19 1.39
N THR A 117 8.61 -13.97 2.21
CA THR A 117 9.86 -14.71 2.18
C THR A 117 10.52 -14.69 3.55
N SER A 118 11.58 -15.46 3.71
CA SER A 118 12.45 -15.41 4.89
C SER A 118 13.11 -14.03 5.02
N GLU A 119 13.24 -13.49 6.23
CA GLU A 119 13.77 -12.13 6.48
C GLU A 119 15.11 -11.86 5.82
N ASN A 120 16.00 -12.86 5.80
CA ASN A 120 17.34 -12.77 5.21
C ASN A 120 17.39 -13.23 3.74
N SER A 121 16.25 -13.62 3.15
CA SER A 121 16.20 -14.01 1.75
C SER A 121 16.52 -12.81 0.84
N LYS A 122 17.25 -13.11 -0.24
CA LYS A 122 17.51 -12.16 -1.34
C LYS A 122 16.63 -12.41 -2.55
N TYR A 123 15.64 -13.30 -2.43
CA TYR A 123 14.74 -13.65 -3.52
C TYR A 123 13.29 -13.81 -3.04
N THR A 124 12.38 -13.19 -3.79
CA THR A 124 10.94 -13.43 -3.78
C THR A 124 10.34 -12.84 -5.05
N ARG A 125 9.08 -13.20 -5.35
CA ARG A 125 8.37 -12.73 -6.53
C ARG A 125 7.59 -11.46 -6.21
N LEU A 126 7.46 -10.60 -7.20
CA LEU A 126 6.63 -9.41 -7.11
C LEU A 126 5.16 -9.80 -7.20
N ASN A 127 4.37 -9.49 -6.18
CA ASN A 127 2.95 -9.84 -6.17
C ASN A 127 2.09 -8.74 -6.79
N LYS A 128 2.44 -7.48 -6.52
CA LYS A 128 1.60 -6.35 -6.86
C LYS A 128 2.44 -5.11 -7.15
N ILE A 129 2.06 -4.38 -8.19
CA ILE A 129 2.52 -3.02 -8.45
C ILE A 129 1.38 -2.05 -8.20
N ILE A 130 1.69 -0.93 -7.58
CA ILE A 130 0.83 0.25 -7.53
C ILE A 130 1.57 1.41 -8.17
N PHE A 131 0.92 2.12 -9.08
CA PHE A 131 1.40 3.39 -9.63
C PHE A 131 0.41 4.48 -9.26
N MET A 132 0.86 5.54 -8.59
CA MET A 132 0.01 6.66 -8.18
C MET A 132 0.52 7.94 -8.83
N ASN A 133 -0.38 8.69 -9.48
CA ASN A 133 -0.06 10.05 -9.91
C ASN A 133 -0.38 11.04 -8.80
N ILE A 134 0.51 12.00 -8.63
CA ILE A 134 0.45 13.07 -7.64
C ILE A 134 0.39 14.40 -8.36
N GLU A 135 -0.49 15.29 -7.87
CA GLU A 135 -0.54 16.69 -8.28
C GLU A 135 -0.44 17.55 -7.01
N GLY A 136 0.69 18.23 -6.84
CA GLY A 136 1.02 18.88 -5.58
C GLY A 136 1.19 17.86 -4.46
N GLU A 137 0.34 17.92 -3.43
CA GLU A 137 0.34 16.96 -2.31
C GLU A 137 -0.76 15.89 -2.44
N PHE A 138 -1.54 15.92 -3.52
CA PHE A 138 -2.73 15.09 -3.67
C PHE A 138 -2.52 13.92 -4.63
N VAL A 139 -2.87 12.72 -4.18
CA VAL A 139 -3.01 11.56 -5.06
C VAL A 139 -4.25 11.75 -5.92
N LYS A 140 -4.06 11.85 -7.24
CA LYS A 140 -5.16 12.05 -8.21
C LYS A 140 -5.80 10.74 -8.61
N ASN A 141 -4.97 9.76 -8.93
CA ASN A 141 -5.39 8.43 -9.31
C ASN A 141 -4.33 7.40 -8.93
N LYS A 142 -4.78 6.15 -8.88
CA LYS A 142 -3.98 4.98 -8.58
C LYS A 142 -4.32 3.89 -9.55
N TYR A 143 -3.29 3.21 -10.03
CA TYR A 143 -3.39 2.04 -10.88
C TYR A 143 -2.74 0.87 -10.16
N THR A 144 -3.37 -0.29 -10.15
CA THR A 144 -2.85 -1.49 -9.51
C THR A 144 -2.82 -2.63 -10.52
N PHE A 145 -1.73 -3.37 -10.55
CA PHE A 145 -1.60 -4.61 -11.31
C PHE A 145 -1.10 -5.72 -10.40
N MET A 146 -1.80 -6.86 -10.43
CA MET A 146 -1.51 -8.05 -9.64
C MET A 146 -0.81 -9.11 -10.50
N TYR A 147 -0.02 -9.99 -9.89
CA TYR A 147 0.73 -11.04 -10.57
C TYR A 147 -0.14 -12.04 -11.37
N ASP A 148 -1.41 -12.17 -11.00
CA ASP A 148 -2.40 -13.03 -11.65
C ASP A 148 -3.14 -12.33 -12.81
N GLY A 149 -2.80 -11.08 -13.09
CA GLY A 149 -3.36 -10.29 -14.20
C GLY A 149 -4.56 -9.44 -13.82
N GLU A 150 -5.00 -9.45 -12.56
CA GLU A 150 -5.99 -8.50 -12.07
C GLU A 150 -5.46 -7.07 -12.17
N TYR A 151 -6.32 -6.17 -12.60
CA TYR A 151 -6.02 -4.77 -12.79
C TYR A 151 -7.11 -3.90 -12.17
N SER A 152 -6.73 -2.81 -11.51
CA SER A 152 -7.71 -1.84 -11.03
C SER A 152 -7.21 -0.41 -11.15
N GLU A 153 -8.18 0.49 -11.23
CA GLU A 153 -8.00 1.92 -11.27
C GLU A 153 -8.80 2.56 -10.16
N MET A 154 -8.26 3.61 -9.55
CA MET A 154 -8.97 4.45 -8.61
C MET A 154 -8.73 5.92 -8.91
N ASP A 155 -9.80 6.72 -8.94
CA ASP A 155 -9.73 8.17 -9.06
C ASP A 155 -10.23 8.82 -7.77
N TYR A 156 -9.52 9.84 -7.29
CA TYR A 156 -9.84 10.55 -6.05
C TYR A 156 -10.36 11.95 -6.39
N ILE A 157 -11.57 12.25 -5.95
CA ILE A 157 -12.21 13.55 -6.17
C ILE A 157 -12.10 14.40 -4.91
N TYR A 158 -11.56 15.60 -5.07
CA TYR A 158 -11.33 16.53 -3.98
C TYR A 158 -12.30 17.70 -4.01
N LYS A 159 -12.59 18.24 -2.83
CA LYS A 159 -13.23 19.54 -2.62
C LYS A 159 -12.62 20.17 -1.38
N ASN A 160 -12.10 21.39 -1.50
CA ASN A 160 -11.40 22.10 -0.41
C ASN A 160 -10.33 21.20 0.24
N ASP A 161 -9.44 20.64 -0.59
CA ASP A 161 -8.31 19.80 -0.15
C ASP A 161 -8.68 18.49 0.57
N LYS A 162 -9.96 18.13 0.57
CA LYS A 162 -10.47 16.87 1.15
C LYS A 162 -11.01 15.97 0.06
N ILE A 163 -10.69 14.68 0.14
CA ILE A 163 -11.34 13.66 -0.69
C ILE A 163 -12.82 13.59 -0.28
N ILE A 164 -13.69 13.73 -1.26
CA ILE A 164 -15.14 13.62 -1.09
C ILE A 164 -15.73 12.41 -1.81
N LYS A 165 -15.03 11.90 -2.84
CA LYS A 165 -15.44 10.69 -3.57
C LYS A 165 -14.23 9.90 -4.05
N ILE A 166 -14.41 8.60 -4.15
CA ILE A 166 -13.46 7.70 -4.80
C ILE A 166 -14.22 6.82 -5.79
N TYR A 167 -13.75 6.80 -7.02
CA TYR A 167 -14.22 5.89 -8.06
C TYR A 167 -13.25 4.74 -8.18
N GLN A 168 -13.72 3.50 -8.17
CA GLN A 168 -12.90 2.31 -8.39
C GLN A 168 -13.44 1.50 -9.55
N ARG A 169 -12.56 1.08 -10.45
CA ARG A 169 -12.86 0.17 -11.56
C ARG A 169 -11.92 -1.03 -11.44
N VAL A 170 -12.46 -2.25 -11.50
CA VAL A 170 -11.69 -3.48 -11.32
C VAL A 170 -11.94 -4.43 -12.48
N TRP A 171 -10.86 -4.88 -13.10
CA TRP A 171 -10.81 -5.92 -14.11
C TRP A 171 -10.13 -7.15 -13.52
N SER A 172 -10.93 -8.05 -12.95
CA SER A 172 -10.53 -9.38 -12.45
C SER A 172 -11.22 -10.46 -13.33
N ALA A 173 -11.70 -11.56 -12.74
CA ALA A 173 -12.52 -12.57 -13.40
C ALA A 173 -13.80 -11.98 -14.03
N PHE A 174 -14.32 -10.90 -13.43
CA PHE A 174 -15.38 -10.07 -13.99
C PHE A 174 -15.04 -8.59 -13.77
N TYR A 175 -15.65 -7.73 -14.58
CA TYR A 175 -15.58 -6.29 -14.42
C TYR A 175 -16.59 -5.82 -13.36
N PHE A 176 -16.17 -4.94 -12.47
CA PHE A 176 -17.08 -4.23 -11.57
C PHE A 176 -16.55 -2.85 -11.20
N GLU A 177 -17.46 -1.99 -10.76
CA GLU A 177 -17.17 -0.65 -10.30
C GLU A 177 -17.63 -0.45 -8.86
N ARG A 178 -16.94 0.40 -8.11
CA ARG A 178 -17.38 0.85 -6.79
C ARG A 178 -17.25 2.36 -6.68
N ASN A 179 -18.19 2.95 -5.97
CA ASN A 179 -18.30 4.39 -5.80
C ASN A 179 -18.39 4.69 -4.32
N TYR A 180 -17.40 5.40 -3.80
CA TYR A 180 -17.33 5.74 -2.39
C TYR A 180 -17.62 7.22 -2.18
N LEU A 181 -18.48 7.51 -1.20
CA LEU A 181 -18.73 8.85 -0.68
C LEU A 181 -17.98 9.01 0.64
N ILE A 182 -17.15 10.05 0.72
CA ILE A 182 -16.25 10.30 1.84
C ILE A 182 -16.70 11.55 2.60
N GLU A 183 -16.99 11.39 3.88
CA GLU A 183 -17.19 12.48 4.82
C GLU A 183 -15.94 12.59 5.71
N SER A 184 -14.98 13.40 5.27
CA SER A 184 -13.68 13.61 5.92
C SER A 184 -13.76 14.50 7.19
N ASN A 185 -14.85 14.40 7.95
CA ASN A 185 -15.00 15.01 9.28
C ASN A 185 -14.43 14.07 10.36
N ASP A 186 -14.42 14.50 11.62
CA ASP A 186 -14.14 13.60 12.74
C ASP A 186 -15.47 13.20 13.42
N PRO A 187 -15.92 11.95 13.29
CA PRO A 187 -15.22 10.80 12.70
C PRO A 187 -15.33 10.72 11.17
N LEU A 188 -14.32 10.12 10.54
CA LEU A 188 -14.34 9.77 9.12
C LEU A 188 -15.48 8.78 8.86
N VAL A 189 -16.33 9.08 7.88
CA VAL A 189 -17.36 8.15 7.40
C VAL A 189 -17.14 7.87 5.92
N ILE A 190 -17.20 6.59 5.55
CA ILE A 190 -17.16 6.14 4.17
C ILE A 190 -18.40 5.31 3.90
N ASN A 191 -19.15 5.71 2.87
CA ASN A 191 -20.27 4.94 2.35
C ASN A 191 -19.97 4.46 0.93
N GLU A 192 -20.31 3.22 0.62
CA GLU A 192 -20.31 2.68 -0.73
C GLU A 192 -21.71 2.82 -1.34
N TYR A 193 -21.80 3.38 -2.53
CA TYR A 193 -23.03 3.47 -3.29
C TYR A 193 -23.30 2.14 -3.97
N VAL A 194 -24.47 1.54 -3.69
CA VAL A 194 -24.94 0.32 -4.33
C VAL A 194 -26.07 0.62 -5.32
N GLU A 195 -26.18 -0.20 -6.37
CA GLU A 195 -27.27 -0.10 -7.34
C GLU A 195 -28.62 -0.12 -6.59
N LYS A 196 -29.53 0.81 -6.94
CA LYS A 196 -30.83 1.18 -6.33
C LYS A 196 -30.86 2.45 -5.46
N GLY A 197 -29.77 3.22 -5.41
CA GLY A 197 -29.77 4.53 -4.74
C GLY A 197 -29.59 4.45 -3.22
N GLU A 198 -29.24 3.27 -2.71
CA GLU A 198 -28.90 3.06 -1.30
C GLU A 198 -27.39 3.25 -1.10
N ASN A 199 -27.03 3.78 0.07
CA ASN A 199 -25.65 3.91 0.50
C ASN A 199 -25.42 2.96 1.68
N ILE A 200 -24.42 2.09 1.58
CA ILE A 200 -24.01 1.22 2.67
C ILE A 200 -22.81 1.85 3.35
N ARG A 201 -22.90 2.07 4.66
CA ARG A 201 -21.73 2.50 5.44
C ARG A 201 -20.74 1.36 5.53
N ILE A 202 -19.51 1.59 5.06
CA ILE A 202 -18.41 0.63 5.13
C ILE A 202 -17.35 1.01 6.16
N TYR A 203 -17.33 2.27 6.62
CA TYR A 203 -16.45 2.71 7.69
C TYR A 203 -17.06 3.88 8.48
N PRO A 204 -16.96 3.88 9.83
CA PRO A 204 -16.57 2.74 10.65
C PRO A 204 -17.57 1.58 10.49
N THR A 205 -17.07 0.35 10.56
CA THR A 205 -17.88 -0.87 10.63
C THR A 205 -18.49 -1.08 12.01
#